data_AF-A0A842J723-F1
#
_entry.id   AF-A0A842J723-F1
#
_cell.length_a   1.000
_cell.length_b   1.000
_cell.length_c   1.000
_cell.angle_alpha   90.00
_cell.angle_beta   90.00
_cell.angle_gamma   90.00
#
_symmetry.space_group_name_H-M   'P 1'
#
loop_
_entity.id
_entity.type
_entity.pdbx_description
1 polymer ?
#
loop_
_entity_poly.entity_id
_entity_poly.type
_entity_poly.pdbx_seq_one_letter_code
_entity_poly.pdbx_strand_id
1 'polypeptide(L)'
;MGENLCYYGCRHDKGCAFVAITDAPASLFEPLGAHEFVKIASGCIQNHDVDHKIFIKSFLEFNGVKFDENVEKGGFFKKAKDEIVAKFDKELLIKFDDKGRISGFKYEF
;
A
#
# COMPACT_ATOMS: atom_id res chain seq x y z
N MET A 1 20.75 9.47 -7.18
CA MET A 1 20.11 9.65 -5.85
C MET A 1 20.54 8.47 -5.00
N GLY A 2 20.79 8.65 -3.71
CA GLY A 2 21.49 7.67 -2.87
C GLY A 2 20.83 6.29 -2.91
N GLU A 3 21.54 5.31 -3.42
CA GLU A 3 21.14 3.90 -3.33
C GLU A 3 21.14 3.52 -1.84
N ASN A 4 20.10 2.82 -1.40
CA ASN A 4 19.96 2.30 -0.03
C ASN A 4 19.99 3.34 1.10
N LEU A 5 19.28 4.46 0.91
CA LEU A 5 19.06 5.48 1.93
C LEU A 5 17.69 5.31 2.60
N CYS A 6 17.64 5.21 3.92
CA CYS A 6 16.40 5.31 4.68
C CYS A 6 16.53 6.28 5.86
N TYR A 7 15.39 6.73 6.40
CA TYR A 7 15.35 7.63 7.55
C TYR A 7 14.69 6.94 8.73
N TYR A 8 15.34 7.00 9.89
CA TYR A 8 14.76 6.57 11.14
C TYR A 8 14.35 7.79 11.98
N GLY A 9 13.08 7.82 12.39
CA GLY A 9 12.53 8.89 13.21
C GLY A 9 12.81 8.67 14.71
N CYS A 10 13.69 9.50 15.27
CA CYS A 10 14.00 9.53 16.69
C CYS A 10 13.09 10.53 17.41
N ARG A 11 11.94 10.09 17.90
CA ARG A 11 10.99 10.92 18.67
C ARG A 11 11.59 11.32 20.03
N HIS A 12 11.37 12.56 20.45
CA HIS A 12 11.75 13.09 21.76
C HIS A 12 10.76 14.20 22.20
N ASP A 13 10.83 14.64 23.46
CA ASP A 13 9.86 15.58 24.05
C ASP A 13 9.72 16.94 23.32
N LYS A 14 10.66 17.28 22.45
CA LYS A 14 10.70 18.53 21.69
C LYS A 14 10.46 18.35 20.18
N GLY A 15 10.04 17.16 19.74
CA GLY A 15 9.79 16.86 18.33
C GLY A 15 10.37 15.52 17.87
N CYS A 16 10.95 15.49 16.68
CA CYS A 16 11.59 14.30 16.12
C CYS A 16 12.84 14.70 15.36
N ALA A 17 13.97 14.07 15.66
CA ALA A 17 15.14 14.09 14.80
C ALA A 17 15.01 12.96 13.76
N PHE A 18 15.49 13.18 12.54
CA PHE A 18 15.56 12.14 11.52
C PHE A 18 17.02 11.81 11.25
N VAL A 19 17.38 10.54 11.43
CA VAL A 19 18.72 10.04 11.14
C VAL A 19 18.69 9.37 9.77
N ALA A 20 19.53 9.86 8.86
CA ALA A 20 19.79 9.21 7.59
C ALA A 20 20.67 7.99 7.83
N ILE A 21 20.20 6.82 7.42
CA ILE A 21 20.97 5.58 7.39
C ILE A 21 21.43 5.41 5.94
N THR A 22 22.73 5.58 5.72
CA THR A 22 23.37 5.29 4.43
C THR A 22 23.81 3.83 4.39
N ASP A 23 23.94 3.27 3.18
CA ASP A 23 24.41 1.90 2.98
C ASP A 23 23.56 0.85 3.70
N ALA A 24 22.25 1.11 3.81
CA ALA A 24 21.32 0.16 4.40
C ALA A 24 21.30 -1.15 3.57
N PRO A 25 21.06 -2.32 4.18
CA PRO A 25 20.96 -3.57 3.44
C PRO A 25 19.95 -3.46 2.28
N ALA A 26 20.36 -3.85 1.06
CA ALA A 26 19.51 -3.79 -0.13
C ALA A 26 18.19 -4.58 0.06
N SER A 27 18.23 -5.65 0.85
CA SER A 27 17.07 -6.46 1.23
C SER A 27 15.96 -5.67 1.92
N LEU A 28 16.25 -4.50 2.51
CA LEU A 28 15.22 -3.62 3.08
C LEU A 28 14.35 -2.94 2.02
N PHE A 29 14.83 -2.87 0.79
CA PHE A 29 14.16 -2.23 -0.33
C PHE A 29 13.69 -3.25 -1.38
N GLU A 30 13.85 -4.55 -1.10
CA GLU A 30 13.33 -5.58 -1.99
C GLU A 30 11.79 -5.48 -2.08
N PRO A 31 11.22 -5.59 -3.29
CA PRO A 31 9.78 -5.64 -3.47
C PRO A 31 9.14 -6.74 -2.64
N LEU A 32 8.04 -6.41 -1.97
CA LEU A 32 7.27 -7.36 -1.18
C LEU A 32 6.47 -8.31 -2.05
N GLY A 33 6.30 -9.54 -1.57
CA GLY A 33 5.29 -10.45 -2.10
C GLY A 33 3.87 -10.04 -1.72
N ALA A 34 2.85 -10.54 -2.43
CA ALA A 34 1.45 -10.18 -2.20
C ALA A 34 0.98 -10.40 -0.75
N HIS A 35 1.42 -11.49 -0.10
CA HIS A 35 1.05 -11.78 1.29
C HIS A 35 1.65 -10.78 2.29
N GLU A 36 2.92 -10.42 2.11
CA GLU A 36 3.60 -9.45 2.97
C GLU A 36 3.03 -8.05 2.76
N PHE A 37 2.75 -7.69 1.50
CA PHE A 37 2.04 -6.46 1.15
C PHE A 37 0.71 -6.36 1.90
N VAL A 38 -0.15 -7.38 1.83
CA VAL A 38 -1.46 -7.36 2.50
C VAL A 38 -1.32 -7.25 4.01
N LYS A 39 -0.36 -8.00 4.61
CA LYS A 39 -0.10 -7.96 6.05
C LYS A 39 0.31 -6.56 6.50
N ILE A 40 1.29 -5.94 5.83
CA ILE A 40 1.81 -4.63 6.19
C ILE A 40 0.75 -3.56 5.93
N ALA A 41 0.09 -3.59 4.76
CA ALA A 41 -0.93 -2.63 4.41
C ALA A 41 -2.09 -2.63 5.41
N SER A 42 -2.56 -3.82 5.81
CA SER A 42 -3.61 -3.98 6.82
C SER A 42 -3.16 -3.40 8.17
N GLY A 43 -1.92 -3.68 8.58
CA GLY A 43 -1.35 -3.12 9.81
C GLY A 43 -1.28 -1.59 9.79
N CYS A 44 -0.82 -0.99 8.70
CA CYS A 44 -0.74 0.47 8.57
C CYS A 44 -2.12 1.12 8.66
N ILE A 45 -3.10 0.57 7.93
CA ILE A 45 -4.47 1.09 7.91
C ILE A 45 -5.16 0.96 9.27
N GLN A 46 -4.87 -0.10 10.03
CA GLN A 46 -5.45 -0.29 11.36
C GLN A 46 -4.86 0.67 12.39
N ASN A 47 -3.58 1.05 12.26
CA ASN A 47 -2.86 1.82 13.26
C ASN A 47 -2.75 3.32 12.94
N HIS A 48 -3.11 3.73 11.72
CA HIS A 48 -2.97 5.11 11.25
C HIS A 48 -4.23 5.55 10.50
N ASP A 49 -4.62 6.80 10.72
CA ASP A 49 -5.66 7.45 9.92
C ASP A 49 -5.05 7.89 8.59
N VAL A 50 -5.19 7.03 7.58
CA VAL A 50 -4.66 7.24 6.23
C VAL A 50 -5.78 7.09 5.21
N ASP A 51 -5.70 7.85 4.11
CA ASP A 51 -6.55 7.56 2.95
C ASP A 51 -6.13 6.20 2.38
N HIS A 52 -7.03 5.22 2.45
CA HIS A 52 -6.71 3.84 2.12
C HIS A 52 -6.32 3.67 0.65
N LYS A 53 -6.98 4.39 -0.26
CA LYS A 53 -6.75 4.23 -1.70
C LYS A 53 -5.43 4.88 -2.11
N ILE A 54 -5.15 6.09 -1.60
CA ILE A 54 -3.87 6.77 -1.81
C ILE A 54 -2.73 5.94 -1.21
N PHE A 55 -2.92 5.42 0.00
CA PHE A 55 -1.92 4.59 0.67
C PHE A 55 -1.63 3.31 -0.13
N ILE A 56 -2.65 2.55 -0.54
CA ILE A 56 -2.46 1.32 -1.32
C ILE A 56 -1.74 1.59 -2.64
N LYS A 57 -2.14 2.62 -3.38
CA LYS A 57 -1.48 2.97 -4.65
C LYS A 57 -0.02 3.33 -4.44
N SER A 58 0.25 4.22 -3.48
CA SER A 58 1.62 4.63 -3.12
C SER A 58 2.47 3.43 -2.70
N PHE A 59 1.88 2.49 -1.95
CA PHE A 59 2.60 1.32 -1.47
C PHE A 59 2.85 0.30 -2.59
N LEU A 60 1.94 0.15 -3.56
CA LEU A 60 2.18 -0.66 -4.76
C LEU A 60 3.29 -0.06 -5.62
N GLU A 61 3.27 1.27 -5.83
CA GLU A 61 4.31 1.99 -6.56
C GLU A 61 5.68 1.86 -5.88
N PHE A 62 5.73 1.98 -4.55
CA PHE A 62 6.95 1.78 -3.78
C PHE A 62 7.55 0.39 -3.97
N ASN A 63 6.71 -0.64 -4.12
CA ASN A 63 7.14 -2.01 -4.40
C ASN A 63 7.34 -2.30 -5.89
N GLY A 64 7.22 -1.31 -6.78
CA GLY A 64 7.34 -1.50 -8.23
C GLY A 64 6.24 -2.39 -8.84
N VAL A 65 5.12 -2.57 -8.14
CA VAL A 65 4.02 -3.46 -8.57
C VAL A 65 3.10 -2.68 -9.50
N LYS A 66 2.94 -3.15 -10.73
CA LYS A 66 1.96 -2.59 -11.69
C LYS A 66 0.54 -2.91 -11.22
N PHE A 67 -0.40 -2.02 -11.48
CA PHE A 67 -1.80 -2.24 -11.16
C PHE A 67 -2.75 -1.52 -12.11
N ASP A 68 -3.97 -2.04 -12.21
CA ASP A 68 -5.08 -1.43 -12.94
C ASP A 68 -6.17 -0.99 -11.96
N GLU A 69 -6.85 0.13 -12.26
CA GLU A 69 -8.01 0.61 -11.50
C GLU A 69 -9.31 0.28 -12.23
N ASN A 70 -10.20 -0.46 -11.57
CA ASN A 70 -11.52 -0.82 -12.05
C ASN A 70 -12.59 -0.06 -11.26
N VAL A 71 -12.85 1.17 -11.68
CA VAL A 71 -13.86 2.04 -11.06
C VAL A 71 -15.11 2.13 -11.95
N GLU A 72 -16.21 1.56 -11.48
CA GLU A 72 -17.52 1.67 -12.11
C GLU A 72 -18.48 2.42 -11.18
N LYS A 73 -19.06 3.51 -11.68
CA LYS A 73 -20.10 4.24 -10.95
C LYS A 73 -21.36 3.37 -10.87
N GLY A 74 -21.91 3.26 -9.66
CA GLY A 74 -23.19 2.61 -9.44
C GLY A 74 -24.34 3.39 -10.08
N GLY A 75 -25.41 2.68 -10.41
CA GLY A 75 -26.67 3.25 -10.89
C GLY A 75 -27.85 2.70 -10.10
N PHE A 76 -29.08 3.07 -10.49
CA PHE A 76 -30.31 2.73 -9.77
C PHE A 76 -30.51 1.21 -9.52
N PHE A 77 -29.91 0.36 -10.37
CA PHE A 77 -29.96 -1.10 -10.27
C PHE A 77 -28.57 -1.78 -10.21
N LYS A 78 -27.47 -1.00 -10.18
CA LYS A 78 -26.10 -1.53 -10.26
C LYS A 78 -25.25 -0.99 -9.11
N LYS A 79 -24.65 -1.88 -8.32
CA LYS A 79 -23.69 -1.46 -7.28
C LYS A 79 -22.45 -0.84 -7.93
N ALA A 80 -21.95 0.21 -7.29
CA ALA A 80 -20.64 0.76 -7.62
C ALA A 80 -19.57 -0.32 -7.40
N LYS A 81 -18.56 -0.32 -8.27
CA LYS A 81 -17.40 -1.18 -8.17
C LYS A 81 -16.18 -0.28 -8.06
N ASP A 82 -15.39 -0.47 -7.02
CA ASP A 82 -14.11 0.22 -6.87
C ASP A 82 -13.07 -0.81 -6.44
N GLU A 83 -12.24 -1.23 -7.40
CA GLU A 83 -11.25 -2.28 -7.20
C GLU A 83 -9.92 -1.91 -7.85
N ILE A 84 -8.81 -2.28 -7.20
CA ILE A 84 -7.46 -2.25 -7.77
C ILE A 84 -7.03 -3.69 -8.03
N VAL A 85 -6.49 -3.94 -9.21
CA VAL A 85 -5.91 -5.25 -9.59
C VAL A 85 -4.40 -5.12 -9.63
N ALA A 86 -3.72 -5.56 -8.58
CA ALA A 86 -2.27 -5.52 -8.48
C ALA A 86 -1.63 -6.77 -9.10
N LYS A 87 -0.62 -6.56 -9.95
CA LYS A 87 0.06 -7.59 -10.74
C LYS A 87 1.32 -8.10 -10.04
N PHE A 88 1.15 -8.78 -8.89
CA PHE A 88 2.20 -9.62 -8.32
C PHE A 88 2.36 -10.91 -9.16
N ASP A 89 3.13 -11.89 -8.69
CA ASP A 89 3.23 -13.23 -9.32
C ASP A 89 1.85 -13.84 -9.63
N LYS A 90 0.88 -13.55 -8.76
CA LYS A 90 -0.54 -13.75 -9.00
C LYS A 90 -1.29 -12.46 -8.75
N GLU A 91 -2.41 -12.26 -9.43
CA GLU A 91 -3.19 -11.05 -9.25
C GLU A 91 -3.76 -10.96 -7.83
N LEU A 92 -3.60 -9.79 -7.22
CA LEU A 92 -4.23 -9.43 -5.97
C LEU A 92 -5.32 -8.39 -6.26
N LEU A 93 -6.56 -8.78 -6.01
CA LEU A 93 -7.71 -7.89 -6.10
C LEU A 93 -7.92 -7.20 -4.75
N ILE A 94 -7.90 -5.87 -4.76
CA ILE A 94 -8.10 -5.01 -3.60
C ILE A 94 -9.41 -4.26 -3.80
N LYS A 95 -10.36 -4.43 -2.89
CA LYS A 95 -11.70 -3.84 -3.00
C LYS A 95 -11.85 -2.67 -2.03
N PHE A 96 -12.58 -1.65 -2.48
CA PHE A 96 -12.93 -0.49 -1.67
C PHE A 96 -14.44 -0.42 -1.45
N ASP A 97 -14.86 0.11 -0.31
CA ASP A 97 -16.25 0.46 -0.03
C ASP A 97 -16.62 1.82 -0.65
N ASP A 98 -17.86 2.25 -0.44
CA ASP A 98 -18.38 3.53 -0.93
C ASP A 98 -17.69 4.76 -0.31
N LYS A 99 -16.94 4.57 0.78
CA LYS A 99 -16.15 5.61 1.46
C LYS A 99 -14.67 5.55 1.09
N GLY A 100 -14.30 4.70 0.12
CA GLY A 100 -12.91 4.53 -0.31
C GLY A 100 -12.03 3.76 0.68
N ARG A 101 -12.63 3.06 1.64
CA ARG A 101 -11.90 2.22 2.61
C ARG A 101 -11.78 0.80 2.07
N ILE A 102 -10.73 0.09 2.46
CA ILE A 102 -10.56 -1.31 2.07
C ILE A 102 -11.71 -2.15 2.64
N SER A 103 -12.39 -2.86 1.74
CA SER A 103 -13.46 -3.81 2.07
C SER A 103 -13.01 -5.28 1.92
N GLY A 104 -11.90 -5.54 1.23
CA GLY A 104 -11.31 -6.87 1.20
C GLY A 104 -10.13 -7.04 0.24
N PHE A 105 -9.39 -8.13 0.45
CA PHE A 105 -8.32 -8.62 -0.41
C PHE A 105 -8.70 -10.01 -0.94
N LYS A 106 -8.50 -10.26 -2.23
CA LYS A 106 -8.70 -11.58 -2.84
C LYS A 106 -7.51 -11.92 -3.73
N TYR A 107 -6.90 -13.08 -3.48
CA TYR A 107 -5.87 -13.65 -4.33
C TYR A 107 -6.54 -14.42 -5.46
N GLU A 108 -6.18 -14.16 -6.70
CA GLU A 108 -6.56 -15.02 -7.83
C GLU A 108 -5.56 -16.19 -7.91
N PHE A 109 -6.06 -17.40 -8.15
CA PHE A 109 -5.27 -18.65 -8.09
C PHE A 109 -4.84 -19.14 -9.46
#